data_AF-A0A417XTA0-F1
#
_entry.id   AF-A0A417XTA0-F1
#
_cell.length_a   1.000
_cell.length_b   1.000
_cell.length_c   1.000
_cell.angle_alpha   90.00
_cell.angle_beta   90.00
_cell.angle_gamma   90.00
#
_symmetry.space_group_name_H-M   'P 1'
#
loop_
_entity.id
_entity.type
_entity.pdbx_description
1 polymer ?
#
loop_
_entity_poly.entity_id
_entity_poly.type
_entity_poly.pdbx_seq_one_letter_code
_entity_poly.pdbx_strand_id
1 'polypeptide(L)'
;MLKPRRRLIAVGVVLLLVAAGALAWVLTSRGDDEEPGRLATALGLAPEASARIGWTDWSGVRDELDADLSASSQAADVQAFLDEGFSADLTSTSALVASAQVLQEQYGFSPATVDWELFAQSTEGAVLILGLPESLDLDQLEDTIEEVGYQRPSDDDGVWLGGHDLLGQLGTVTQELAFITLDRDRRVLVASDQSKSVESWRDDQRGVDLDDSVAGVTNEMEGALSTAVYDGDYVCTALAMTEAADSDRVRAAELIDAAGAISPLHAYAIATVPGGDVRVAMAFESEDQARTNADTRAVLASGPAPGQGGSFPDRFDLGEVTAEGKVVTMELEPVPGNYVMSDMATGPVLFATC
;
A
#
# COMPACT_ATOMS: atom_id res chain seq x y z
N MET A 1 -38.84 -15.81 -48.48
CA MET A 1 -38.30 -16.96 -47.71
C MET A 1 -36.80 -17.08 -47.93
N LEU A 2 -35.97 -16.47 -47.07
CA LEU A 2 -34.52 -16.68 -47.09
C LEU A 2 -34.23 -18.14 -46.72
N LYS A 3 -33.63 -18.90 -47.66
CA LYS A 3 -33.35 -20.34 -47.54
C LYS A 3 -32.62 -20.66 -46.22
N PRO A 4 -32.94 -21.77 -45.54
CA PRO A 4 -32.41 -22.15 -44.21
C PRO A 4 -30.86 -22.19 -44.15
N ARG A 5 -30.20 -22.48 -45.27
CA ARG A 5 -28.73 -22.42 -45.40
C ARG A 5 -28.14 -21.03 -45.17
N ARG A 6 -28.81 -19.95 -45.60
CA ARG A 6 -28.30 -18.58 -45.39
C ARG A 6 -28.42 -18.13 -43.94
N ARG A 7 -29.41 -18.64 -43.20
CA ARG A 7 -29.56 -18.37 -41.76
C ARG A 7 -28.50 -19.09 -40.94
N LEU A 8 -28.19 -20.35 -41.26
CA LEU A 8 -27.11 -21.09 -40.60
C LEU A 8 -25.73 -20.47 -40.82
N ILE A 9 -25.45 -20.01 -42.06
CA ILE A 9 -24.19 -19.30 -42.36
C ILE A 9 -24.12 -17.97 -41.61
N ALA A 10 -25.21 -17.20 -41.56
CA ALA A 10 -25.24 -15.94 -40.82
C ALA A 10 -25.02 -16.14 -39.31
N VAL A 11 -25.64 -17.16 -38.71
CA VAL A 11 -25.43 -17.50 -37.29
C VAL A 11 -23.98 -17.95 -37.03
N GLY A 12 -23.41 -18.77 -37.92
CA GLY A 12 -22.01 -19.18 -37.81
C GLY A 12 -21.04 -18.01 -37.89
N VAL A 13 -21.27 -17.06 -38.80
CA VAL A 13 -20.45 -15.85 -38.93
C VAL A 13 -20.57 -14.95 -37.69
N VAL A 14 -21.78 -14.77 -37.16
CA VAL A 14 -21.98 -13.97 -35.93
C VAL A 14 -21.28 -14.61 -34.75
N LEU A 15 -21.40 -15.93 -34.55
CA LEU A 15 -20.71 -16.63 -33.46
C LEU A 15 -19.18 -16.54 -33.60
N LEU A 16 -18.67 -16.63 -34.83
CA LEU A 16 -17.23 -16.54 -35.09
C LEU A 16 -16.71 -15.10 -34.87
N LEU A 17 -17.50 -14.08 -35.20
CA LEU A 17 -17.18 -12.68 -34.87
C LEU A 17 -17.24 -12.40 -33.37
N VAL A 18 -18.21 -12.98 -32.65
CA VAL A 18 -18.29 -12.87 -31.18
C VAL A 18 -17.12 -13.58 -30.52
N ALA A 19 -16.77 -14.78 -30.98
CA ALA A 19 -15.62 -15.52 -30.45
C ALA A 19 -14.29 -14.81 -30.77
N ALA A 20 -14.13 -14.27 -31.98
CA ALA A 20 -12.95 -13.48 -32.34
C ALA A 20 -12.88 -12.16 -31.57
N GLY A 21 -14.02 -11.50 -31.33
CA GLY A 21 -14.09 -10.28 -30.51
C GLY A 21 -13.79 -10.56 -29.04
N ALA A 22 -14.29 -11.66 -28.48
CA ALA A 22 -13.98 -12.10 -27.13
C ALA A 22 -12.50 -12.51 -26.99
N LEU A 23 -11.96 -13.23 -27.98
CA LEU A 23 -10.54 -13.61 -27.98
C LEU A 23 -9.64 -12.38 -28.16
N ALA A 24 -10.01 -11.44 -29.02
CA ALA A 24 -9.30 -10.18 -29.17
C ALA A 24 -9.35 -9.36 -27.88
N TRP A 25 -10.53 -9.24 -27.24
CA TRP A 25 -10.69 -8.56 -25.95
C TRP A 25 -9.82 -9.19 -24.87
N VAL A 26 -9.85 -10.53 -24.72
CA VAL A 26 -9.02 -11.27 -23.76
C VAL A 26 -7.51 -11.15 -24.05
N LEU A 27 -7.12 -11.05 -25.33
CA LEU A 27 -5.72 -10.88 -25.73
C LEU A 27 -5.25 -9.42 -25.60
N THR A 28 -6.15 -8.44 -25.74
CA THR A 28 -5.82 -7.01 -25.55
C THR A 28 -5.96 -6.55 -24.11
N SER A 29 -6.73 -7.26 -23.29
CA SER A 29 -6.85 -7.02 -21.84
C SER A 29 -5.84 -7.82 -21.02
N ARG A 30 -4.93 -8.55 -21.67
CA ARG A 30 -3.79 -9.25 -21.09
C ARG A 30 -2.50 -8.74 -21.74
N GLY A 31 -2.44 -7.43 -21.98
CA GLY A 31 -1.35 -6.80 -22.71
C GLY A 31 -0.21 -6.47 -21.77
N ASP A 32 0.92 -7.14 -22.00
CA ASP A 32 2.25 -6.89 -21.41
C ASP A 32 2.86 -5.50 -21.78
N ASP A 33 2.03 -4.45 -21.88
CA ASP A 33 2.40 -3.05 -22.19
C ASP A 33 1.49 -2.04 -21.43
N GLU A 34 0.93 -2.42 -20.27
CA GLU A 34 0.23 -1.47 -19.40
C GLU A 34 1.27 -0.61 -18.65
N GLU A 35 1.13 0.72 -18.73
CA GLU A 35 1.92 1.62 -17.89
C GLU A 35 1.75 1.20 -16.42
N PRO A 36 2.83 1.20 -15.60
CA PRO A 36 2.73 0.83 -14.21
C PRO A 36 1.60 1.60 -13.52
N GLY A 37 0.83 0.89 -12.69
CA GLY A 37 -0.23 1.51 -11.89
C GLY A 37 0.34 2.56 -10.91
N ARG A 38 -0.56 3.29 -10.24
CA ARG A 38 -0.16 4.43 -9.39
C ARG A 38 0.71 3.96 -8.21
N LEU A 39 0.34 2.84 -7.60
CA LEU A 39 1.08 2.26 -6.49
C LEU A 39 2.44 1.74 -6.96
N ALA A 40 2.51 1.00 -8.07
CA ALA A 40 3.76 0.53 -8.67
C ALA A 40 4.69 1.69 -9.05
N THR A 41 4.14 2.78 -9.58
CA THR A 41 4.89 4.00 -9.89
C THR A 41 5.46 4.64 -8.63
N ALA A 42 4.66 4.77 -7.56
CA ALA A 42 5.13 5.28 -6.28
C ALA A 42 6.18 4.37 -5.65
N LEU A 43 5.99 3.05 -5.71
CA LEU A 43 6.94 2.05 -5.22
C LEU A 43 8.28 2.14 -5.96
N GLY A 44 8.26 2.41 -7.26
CA GLY A 44 9.47 2.63 -8.05
C GLY A 44 10.30 3.81 -7.57
N LEU A 45 9.71 4.74 -6.81
CA LEU A 45 10.42 5.85 -6.17
C LEU A 45 11.00 5.48 -4.79
N ALA A 46 10.58 4.37 -4.17
CA ALA A 46 11.13 3.96 -2.89
C ALA A 46 12.61 3.52 -3.04
N PRO A 47 13.44 3.64 -1.98
CA PRO A 47 14.77 3.05 -1.98
C PRO A 47 14.70 1.53 -2.24
N GLU A 48 15.63 0.98 -3.02
CA GLU A 48 15.63 -0.44 -3.40
C GLU A 48 15.63 -1.37 -2.17
N ALA A 49 16.37 -1.00 -1.11
CA ALA A 49 16.51 -1.75 0.13
C ALA A 49 15.35 -1.58 1.13
N SER A 50 14.21 -1.03 0.70
CA SER A 50 13.06 -0.81 1.57
C SER A 50 12.42 -2.15 1.97
N ALA A 51 12.42 -2.42 3.27
CA ALA A 51 11.89 -3.66 3.83
C ALA A 51 10.44 -3.50 4.32
N ARG A 52 10.05 -2.28 4.69
CA ARG A 52 8.72 -1.93 5.17
C ARG A 52 8.19 -0.72 4.42
N ILE A 53 7.04 -0.86 3.79
CA ILE A 53 6.44 0.17 2.95
C ILE A 53 4.98 0.37 3.37
N GLY A 54 4.58 1.62 3.56
CA GLY A 54 3.20 2.03 3.76
C GLY A 54 2.78 2.95 2.62
N TRP A 55 1.58 2.77 2.11
CA TRP A 55 1.02 3.62 1.06
C TRP A 55 -0.41 4.02 1.39
N THR A 56 -0.78 5.23 0.98
CA THR A 56 -2.14 5.76 1.09
C THR A 56 -2.47 6.59 -0.15
N ASP A 57 -3.52 6.23 -0.88
CA ASP A 57 -4.09 7.08 -1.94
C ASP A 57 -5.01 8.12 -1.30
N TRP A 58 -4.44 9.25 -0.87
CA TRP A 58 -5.20 10.30 -0.21
C TRP A 58 -6.33 10.87 -1.08
N SER A 59 -6.15 10.92 -2.41
CA SER A 59 -7.23 11.31 -3.31
C SER A 59 -8.36 10.27 -3.33
N GLY A 60 -8.03 8.98 -3.41
CA GLY A 60 -9.02 7.91 -3.34
C GLY A 60 -9.73 7.83 -1.99
N VAL A 61 -9.01 8.07 -0.88
CA VAL A 61 -9.60 8.10 0.47
C VAL A 61 -10.59 9.26 0.62
N ARG A 62 -10.28 10.44 0.05
CA ARG A 62 -11.23 11.57 0.02
C ARG A 62 -12.48 11.23 -0.79
N ASP A 63 -12.33 10.57 -1.93
CA ASP A 63 -13.45 10.14 -2.76
C ASP A 63 -14.31 9.07 -2.07
N GLU A 64 -13.69 8.08 -1.42
CA GLU A 64 -14.38 7.02 -0.68
C GLU A 64 -15.23 7.56 0.48
N LEU A 65 -14.73 8.61 1.15
CA LEU A 65 -15.40 9.24 2.30
C LEU A 65 -16.29 10.43 1.90
N ASP A 66 -16.44 10.73 0.61
CA ASP A 66 -17.17 11.92 0.10
C ASP A 66 -16.70 13.24 0.76
N ALA A 67 -15.39 13.36 0.97
CA ALA A 67 -14.77 14.46 1.70
C ALA A 67 -14.41 15.63 0.76
N ASP A 68 -15.17 16.72 0.83
CA ASP A 68 -14.89 17.97 0.10
C ASP A 68 -13.84 18.82 0.85
N LEU A 69 -12.58 18.44 0.67
CA LEU A 69 -11.44 19.11 1.30
C LEU A 69 -10.56 19.86 0.28
N SER A 70 -9.92 20.92 0.75
CA SER A 70 -9.02 21.75 -0.04
C SER A 70 -7.90 22.35 0.82
N ALA A 71 -6.96 23.05 0.18
CA ALA A 71 -5.93 23.81 0.88
C ALA A 71 -6.50 24.93 1.79
N SER A 72 -7.77 25.31 1.60
CA SER A 72 -8.46 26.31 2.42
C SER A 72 -9.30 25.71 3.55
N SER A 73 -9.42 24.38 3.63
CA SER A 73 -10.13 23.70 4.70
C SER A 73 -9.45 23.94 6.05
N GLN A 74 -10.25 24.00 7.12
CA GLN A 74 -9.71 24.23 8.45
C GLN A 74 -9.08 22.94 9.00
N ALA A 75 -8.11 23.05 9.90
CA ALA A 75 -7.50 21.89 10.56
C ALA A 75 -8.52 20.96 11.24
N ALA A 76 -9.62 21.51 11.75
CA ALA A 76 -10.70 20.73 12.35
C ALA A 76 -11.44 19.86 11.31
N ASP A 77 -11.61 20.34 10.08
CA ASP A 77 -12.24 19.57 8.99
C ASP A 77 -11.31 18.42 8.56
N VAL A 78 -10.00 18.68 8.50
CA VAL A 78 -8.98 17.65 8.23
C VAL A 78 -8.96 16.59 9.33
N GLN A 79 -9.06 17.00 10.60
CA GLN A 79 -9.12 16.05 11.70
C GLN A 79 -10.37 15.16 11.64
N ALA A 80 -11.54 15.73 11.33
CA ALA A 80 -12.77 14.96 11.19
C ALA A 80 -12.66 13.92 10.07
N PHE A 81 -12.09 14.31 8.92
CA PHE A 81 -11.79 13.40 7.83
C PHE A 81 -10.84 12.26 8.23
N LEU A 82 -9.80 12.54 9.02
CA LEU A 82 -8.87 11.52 9.50
C LEU A 82 -9.52 10.57 10.53
N ASP A 83 -10.43 11.07 11.36
CA ASP A 83 -11.20 10.26 12.31
C ASP A 83 -12.17 9.31 11.57
N GLU A 84 -12.78 9.77 10.47
CA GLU A 84 -13.58 8.94 9.57
C GLU A 84 -12.73 7.90 8.84
N GLY A 85 -11.57 8.30 8.29
CA GLY A 85 -10.63 7.39 7.66
C GLY A 85 -10.06 6.35 8.63
N PHE A 86 -9.82 6.71 9.90
CA PHE A 86 -9.46 5.75 10.94
C PHE A 86 -10.60 4.74 11.18
N SER A 87 -11.84 5.23 11.28
CA SER A 87 -13.02 4.37 11.47
C SER A 87 -13.27 3.41 10.31
N ALA A 88 -12.82 3.78 9.11
CA ALA A 88 -12.87 2.97 7.89
C ALA A 88 -11.60 2.13 7.65
N ASP A 89 -10.62 2.16 8.56
CA ASP A 89 -9.34 1.44 8.43
C ASP A 89 -8.52 1.81 7.18
N LEU A 90 -8.52 3.11 6.84
CA LEU A 90 -7.86 3.66 5.64
C LEU A 90 -6.56 4.43 5.95
N THR A 91 -6.35 4.84 7.20
CA THR A 91 -5.28 5.79 7.57
C THR A 91 -4.11 5.15 8.33
N SER A 92 -4.17 3.84 8.61
CA SER A 92 -3.22 3.17 9.50
C SER A 92 -1.81 3.00 8.93
N THR A 93 -1.64 3.07 7.61
CA THR A 93 -0.32 3.04 6.95
C THR A 93 0.35 4.40 6.82
N SER A 94 -0.38 5.48 7.09
CA SER A 94 0.12 6.84 6.89
C SER A 94 1.02 7.30 8.03
N ALA A 95 2.13 7.94 7.67
CA ALA A 95 2.99 8.70 8.58
C ALA A 95 2.51 10.16 8.78
N LEU A 96 1.62 10.66 7.92
CA LEU A 96 1.12 12.03 7.96
C LEU A 96 0.03 12.29 9.01
N VAL A 97 -0.71 11.28 9.48
CA VAL A 97 -1.88 11.46 10.37
C VAL A 97 -1.57 12.35 11.57
N ALA A 98 -0.46 12.10 12.26
CA ALA A 98 -0.07 12.88 13.44
C ALA A 98 0.34 14.33 13.11
N SER A 99 0.76 14.59 11.88
CA SER A 99 1.25 15.89 11.42
C SER A 99 0.20 16.72 10.67
N ALA A 100 -0.93 16.11 10.33
CA ALA A 100 -1.85 16.63 9.32
C ALA A 100 -2.37 18.05 9.62
N GLN A 101 -2.70 18.35 10.88
CA GLN A 101 -3.17 19.69 11.26
C GLN A 101 -2.07 20.75 11.09
N VAL A 102 -0.84 20.45 11.53
CA VAL A 102 0.30 21.36 11.39
C VAL A 102 0.64 21.56 9.92
N LEU A 103 0.62 20.49 9.14
CA LEU A 103 0.85 20.54 7.69
C LEU A 103 -0.20 21.43 7.00
N GLN A 104 -1.48 21.25 7.32
CA GLN A 104 -2.57 22.06 6.77
C GLN A 104 -2.39 23.55 7.10
N GLU A 105 -2.04 23.88 8.35
CA GLU A 105 -1.96 25.27 8.81
C GLU A 105 -0.67 26.00 8.41
N GLN A 106 0.46 25.28 8.39
CA GLN A 106 1.78 25.90 8.27
C GLN A 106 2.43 25.63 6.91
N TYR A 107 2.21 24.46 6.31
CA TYR A 107 2.88 24.06 5.08
C TYR A 107 2.01 24.24 3.83
N GLY A 108 0.69 24.44 4.00
CA GLY A 108 -0.24 24.61 2.88
C GLY A 108 -0.54 23.32 2.11
N PHE A 109 -0.11 22.17 2.63
CA PHE A 109 -0.51 20.84 2.15
C PHE A 109 -0.83 19.92 3.33
N SER A 110 -1.62 18.87 3.13
CA SER A 110 -1.87 17.83 4.14
C SER A 110 -2.53 16.61 3.45
N PRO A 111 -2.92 15.55 4.18
CA PRO A 111 -3.82 14.51 3.64
C PRO A 111 -5.09 15.03 2.95
N ALA A 112 -5.49 16.29 3.23
CA ALA A 112 -6.60 16.96 2.56
C ALA A 112 -6.31 17.37 1.10
N THR A 113 -5.04 17.46 0.71
CA THR A 113 -4.64 18.04 -0.59
C THR A 113 -3.62 17.21 -1.35
N VAL A 114 -2.75 16.46 -0.69
CA VAL A 114 -1.81 15.59 -1.39
C VAL A 114 -2.55 14.49 -2.13
N ASP A 115 -1.97 14.02 -3.22
CA ASP A 115 -2.57 12.99 -4.07
C ASP A 115 -2.40 11.60 -3.44
N TRP A 116 -1.18 11.31 -2.98
CA TRP A 116 -0.84 10.05 -2.34
C TRP A 116 0.38 10.22 -1.43
N GLU A 117 0.56 9.24 -0.54
CA GLU A 117 1.67 9.13 0.38
C GLU A 117 2.31 7.75 0.25
N LEU A 118 3.64 7.69 0.29
CA LEU A 118 4.40 6.46 0.43
C LEU A 118 5.48 6.65 1.50
N PHE A 119 5.40 5.85 2.56
CA PHE A 119 6.45 5.71 3.57
C PHE A 119 7.26 4.46 3.25
N ALA A 120 8.58 4.56 3.18
CA ALA A 120 9.48 3.45 2.94
C ALA A 120 10.61 3.42 3.96
N GLN A 121 10.85 2.26 4.57
CA GLN A 121 11.82 2.09 5.65
C GLN A 121 12.71 0.89 5.39
N SER A 122 14.01 1.10 5.61
CA SER A 122 15.05 0.07 5.64
C SER A 122 15.76 0.07 6.99
N THR A 123 16.80 -0.74 7.13
CA THR A 123 17.69 -0.70 8.31
C THR A 123 18.60 0.54 8.35
N GLU A 124 18.72 1.27 7.25
CA GLU A 124 19.60 2.43 7.11
C GLU A 124 18.86 3.76 7.34
N GLY A 125 17.55 3.79 7.10
CA GLY A 125 16.72 4.97 7.31
C GLY A 125 15.30 4.80 6.79
N ALA A 126 14.52 5.88 6.88
CA ALA A 126 13.19 5.95 6.31
C ALA A 126 13.05 7.18 5.41
N VAL A 127 12.25 7.06 4.36
CA VAL A 127 11.84 8.16 3.51
C VAL A 127 10.32 8.21 3.43
N LEU A 128 9.79 9.44 3.40
CA LEU A 128 8.41 9.75 3.16
C LEU A 128 8.31 10.47 1.82
N ILE A 129 7.54 9.92 0.89
CA ILE A 129 7.38 10.43 -0.47
C ILE A 129 5.92 10.83 -0.65
N LEU A 130 5.67 12.08 -1.01
CA LEU A 130 4.33 12.63 -1.20
C LEU A 130 4.13 12.96 -2.68
N GLY A 131 3.07 12.43 -3.27
CA GLY A 131 2.57 12.87 -4.56
C GLY A 131 1.83 14.20 -4.42
N LEU A 132 2.27 15.22 -5.15
CA LEU A 132 1.67 16.55 -5.11
C LEU A 132 0.70 16.74 -6.30
N PRO A 133 -0.53 17.24 -6.07
CA PRO A 133 -1.50 17.41 -7.14
C PRO A 133 -1.01 18.45 -8.15
N GLU A 134 -1.42 18.33 -9.41
CA GLU A 134 -1.07 19.30 -10.47
C GLU A 134 -1.53 20.74 -10.15
N SER A 135 -2.58 20.88 -9.35
CA SER A 135 -3.14 22.16 -8.93
C SER A 135 -2.29 22.92 -7.89
N LEU A 136 -1.34 22.25 -7.23
CA LEU A 136 -0.47 22.88 -6.23
C LEU A 136 0.61 23.73 -6.91
N ASP A 137 0.70 25.00 -6.53
CA ASP A 137 1.77 25.88 -6.98
C ASP A 137 3.06 25.55 -6.20
N LEU A 138 4.05 24.99 -6.90
CA LEU A 138 5.32 24.56 -6.29
C LEU A 138 6.19 25.74 -5.86
N ASP A 139 6.09 26.89 -6.54
CA ASP A 139 6.83 28.09 -6.13
C ASP A 139 6.26 28.62 -4.81
N GLN A 140 4.93 28.63 -4.69
CA GLN A 140 4.26 29.00 -3.45
C GLN A 140 4.58 28.04 -2.30
N LEU A 141 4.68 26.73 -2.60
CA LEU A 141 5.05 25.73 -1.62
C LEU A 141 6.47 25.97 -1.07
N GLU A 142 7.45 26.21 -1.95
CA GLU A 142 8.83 26.50 -1.54
C GLU A 142 8.93 27.78 -0.70
N ASP A 143 8.21 28.84 -1.09
CA ASP A 143 8.14 30.07 -0.29
C ASP A 143 7.52 29.80 1.09
N THR A 144 6.48 28.97 1.16
CA THR A 144 5.85 28.55 2.43
C THR A 144 6.82 27.74 3.30
N ILE A 145 7.54 26.79 2.71
CA ILE A 145 8.57 25.99 3.38
C ILE A 145 9.67 26.88 3.97
N GLU A 146 10.12 27.91 3.22
CA GLU A 146 11.08 28.89 3.74
C GLU A 146 10.51 29.72 4.89
N GLU A 147 9.25 30.18 4.77
CA GLU A 147 8.56 30.93 5.82
C GLU A 147 8.37 30.12 7.11
N VAL A 148 8.14 28.82 7.00
CA VAL A 148 8.08 27.89 8.14
C VAL A 148 9.44 27.80 8.86
N GLY A 149 10.55 28.04 8.14
CA GLY A 149 11.89 28.16 8.72
C GLY A 149 12.93 27.17 8.18
N TYR A 150 12.62 26.45 7.09
CA TYR A 150 13.63 25.61 6.43
C TYR A 150 14.66 26.47 5.70
N GLN A 151 15.91 26.01 5.68
CA GLN A 151 16.97 26.66 4.93
C GLN A 151 16.92 26.18 3.48
N ARG A 152 16.70 27.12 2.55
CA ARG A 152 16.69 26.86 1.10
C ARG A 152 18.05 26.34 0.63
N PRO A 153 18.10 25.25 -0.18
CA PRO A 153 19.33 24.78 -0.79
C PRO A 153 19.85 25.75 -1.85
N SER A 154 21.13 25.61 -2.22
CA SER A 154 21.73 26.38 -3.31
C SER A 154 21.39 25.86 -4.70
N ASP A 155 21.09 24.55 -4.78
CA ASP A 155 20.72 23.85 -6.00
C ASP A 155 19.22 23.56 -5.99
N ASP A 156 18.58 23.58 -7.15
CA ASP A 156 17.12 23.44 -7.29
C ASP A 156 16.60 22.08 -6.75
N ASP A 157 17.39 21.01 -6.90
CA ASP A 157 17.09 19.67 -6.37
C ASP A 157 17.77 19.39 -5.02
N GLY A 158 18.30 20.42 -4.35
CA GLY A 158 19.00 20.25 -3.09
C GLY A 158 18.08 19.94 -1.91
N VAL A 159 18.68 19.65 -0.76
CA VAL A 159 17.95 19.33 0.47
C VAL A 159 17.72 20.61 1.29
N TRP A 160 16.46 20.88 1.58
CA TRP A 160 16.02 21.90 2.51
C TRP A 160 16.26 21.44 3.95
N LEU A 161 16.92 22.28 4.75
CA LEU A 161 17.33 21.92 6.11
C LEU A 161 16.40 22.56 7.14
N GLY A 162 15.49 21.77 7.72
CA GLY A 162 14.71 22.15 8.89
C GLY A 162 15.36 21.66 10.18
N GLY A 163 15.68 20.37 10.23
CA GLY A 163 16.22 19.66 11.38
C GLY A 163 15.22 19.46 12.51
N HIS A 164 15.57 18.59 13.47
CA HIS A 164 14.69 18.24 14.60
C HIS A 164 14.36 19.44 15.51
N ASP A 165 15.24 20.43 15.59
CA ASP A 165 15.02 21.65 16.38
C ASP A 165 13.87 22.50 15.83
N LEU A 166 13.70 22.54 14.50
CA LEU A 166 12.57 23.20 13.86
C LEU A 166 11.28 22.42 14.13
N LEU A 167 11.29 21.10 13.91
CA LEU A 167 10.11 20.27 14.15
C LEU A 167 9.61 20.38 15.60
N GLY A 168 10.54 20.40 16.57
CA GLY A 168 10.20 20.60 17.98
C GLY A 168 9.54 21.95 18.30
N GLN A 169 9.74 22.98 17.47
CA GLN A 169 9.07 24.27 17.59
C GLN A 169 7.69 24.29 16.92
N LEU A 170 7.53 23.54 15.82
CA LEU A 170 6.28 23.44 15.07
C LEU A 170 5.22 22.57 15.78
N GLY A 171 5.63 21.74 16.73
CA GLY A 171 4.75 20.93 17.56
C GLY A 171 4.75 19.46 17.15
N THR A 172 3.56 18.83 17.10
CA THR A 172 3.42 17.42 16.72
C THR A 172 3.58 17.29 15.22
N VAL A 173 4.82 17.04 14.78
CA VAL A 173 5.18 16.77 13.38
C VAL A 173 6.04 15.51 13.34
N THR A 174 5.84 14.70 12.32
CA THR A 174 6.60 13.47 12.11
C THR A 174 8.06 13.79 11.84
N GLN A 175 8.96 12.95 12.34
CA GLN A 175 10.40 13.24 12.30
C GLN A 175 10.98 13.21 10.88
N GLU A 176 10.31 12.50 9.98
CA GLU A 176 10.65 12.39 8.57
C GLU A 176 10.60 13.75 7.87
N LEU A 177 9.91 14.75 8.39
CA LEU A 177 9.88 16.08 7.78
C LEU A 177 11.14 16.91 8.08
N ALA A 178 12.11 16.41 8.86
CA ALA A 178 13.27 17.21 9.27
C ALA A 178 14.10 17.70 8.07
N PHE A 179 14.20 16.90 7.02
CA PHE A 179 14.92 17.21 5.79
C PHE A 179 14.03 16.90 4.61
N ILE A 180 13.88 17.83 3.67
CA ILE A 180 13.00 17.65 2.52
C ILE A 180 13.69 18.06 1.21
N THR A 181 13.28 17.45 0.10
CA THR A 181 13.60 17.91 -1.25
C THR A 181 12.33 17.89 -2.09
N LEU A 182 12.29 18.73 -3.11
CA LEU A 182 11.18 18.83 -4.04
C LEU A 182 11.65 18.42 -5.43
N ASP A 183 11.04 17.36 -5.98
CA ASP A 183 11.21 17.01 -7.37
C ASP A 183 10.10 17.65 -8.20
N ARG A 184 10.46 18.71 -8.92
CA ARG A 184 9.50 19.49 -9.69
C ARG A 184 9.01 18.75 -10.93
N ASP A 185 9.87 17.93 -11.54
CA ASP A 185 9.55 17.20 -12.77
C ASP A 185 8.57 16.05 -12.49
N ARG A 186 8.79 15.32 -11.39
CA ARG A 186 7.91 14.23 -10.95
C ARG A 186 6.79 14.68 -10.00
N ARG A 187 6.80 15.97 -9.61
CA ARG A 187 5.88 16.59 -8.63
C ARG A 187 5.77 15.79 -7.33
N VAL A 188 6.91 15.43 -6.77
CA VAL A 188 6.96 14.74 -5.47
C VAL A 188 7.77 15.51 -4.45
N LEU A 189 7.30 15.54 -3.21
CA LEU A 189 8.07 15.97 -2.05
C LEU A 189 8.63 14.73 -1.37
N VAL A 190 9.93 14.70 -1.12
CA VAL A 190 10.60 13.60 -0.41
C VAL A 190 11.17 14.13 0.88
N ALA A 191 10.96 13.39 1.96
CA ALA A 191 11.32 13.78 3.30
C ALA A 191 12.01 12.62 4.04
N SER A 192 12.97 12.93 4.90
CA SER A 192 13.57 11.97 5.84
C SER A 192 13.99 12.65 7.15
N ASP A 193 14.16 11.84 8.18
CA ASP A 193 14.79 12.24 9.44
C ASP A 193 16.32 12.41 9.31
N GLN A 194 16.89 12.02 8.16
CA GLN A 194 18.31 12.12 7.84
C GLN A 194 18.53 12.82 6.50
N SER A 195 19.33 13.90 6.48
CA SER A 195 19.64 14.62 5.24
C SER A 195 20.23 13.72 4.16
N LYS A 196 21.13 12.81 4.56
CA LYS A 196 21.82 11.88 3.66
C LYS A 196 20.83 10.98 2.91
N SER A 197 19.76 10.52 3.56
CA SER A 197 18.73 9.69 2.93
C SER A 197 17.98 10.45 1.83
N VAL A 198 17.75 11.75 2.03
CA VAL A 198 17.14 12.62 1.00
C VAL A 198 18.14 12.91 -0.12
N GLU A 199 19.41 13.16 0.22
CA GLU A 199 20.48 13.44 -0.74
C GLU A 199 20.72 12.28 -1.71
N SER A 200 20.71 11.03 -1.24
CA SER A 200 20.95 9.85 -2.10
C SER A 200 19.68 9.23 -2.67
N TRP A 201 18.49 9.67 -2.25
CA TRP A 201 17.21 9.05 -2.62
C TRP A 201 17.05 8.85 -4.13
N ARG A 202 17.48 9.81 -4.96
CA ARG A 202 17.36 9.71 -6.43
C ARG A 202 18.24 8.62 -7.04
N ASP A 203 19.38 8.33 -6.41
CA ASP A 203 20.36 7.37 -6.91
C ASP A 203 20.05 5.94 -6.44
N ASP A 204 19.33 5.80 -5.32
CA ASP A 204 19.04 4.52 -4.66
C ASP A 204 17.61 4.00 -4.93
N GLN A 205 16.92 4.56 -5.93
CA GLN A 205 15.53 4.20 -6.23
C GLN A 205 15.42 2.79 -6.81
N ARG A 206 14.31 2.14 -6.46
CA ARG A 206 13.96 0.81 -6.91
C ARG A 206 13.68 0.74 -8.42
N GLY A 207 13.04 1.76 -8.99
CA GLY A 207 12.56 1.75 -10.36
C GLY A 207 11.30 0.90 -10.56
N VAL A 208 10.66 1.05 -11.72
CA VAL A 208 9.37 0.39 -12.04
C VAL A 208 9.52 -0.95 -12.76
N ASP A 209 10.72 -1.26 -13.26
CA ASP A 209 10.97 -2.44 -14.11
C ASP A 209 11.46 -3.67 -13.33
N LEU A 210 11.39 -3.65 -11.99
CA LEU A 210 11.84 -4.78 -11.18
C LEU A 210 10.79 -5.90 -11.16
N ASP A 211 11.21 -7.09 -11.56
CA ASP A 211 10.45 -8.34 -11.44
C ASP A 211 10.95 -9.15 -10.23
N ASP A 212 10.61 -8.68 -9.03
CA ASP A 212 10.88 -9.39 -7.78
C ASP A 212 9.61 -9.66 -6.95
N SER A 213 9.76 -10.26 -5.78
CA SER A 213 8.63 -10.62 -4.91
C SER A 213 7.84 -9.42 -4.38
N VAL A 214 8.49 -8.28 -4.10
CA VAL A 214 7.82 -7.06 -3.63
C VAL A 214 7.00 -6.44 -4.76
N ALA A 215 7.54 -6.40 -5.97
CA ALA A 215 6.78 -5.98 -7.15
C ALA A 215 5.60 -6.92 -7.41
N GLY A 216 5.82 -8.23 -7.30
CA GLY A 216 4.77 -9.25 -7.48
C GLY A 216 3.57 -9.06 -6.55
N VAL A 217 3.78 -8.86 -5.23
CA VAL A 217 2.66 -8.60 -4.31
C VAL A 217 2.04 -7.22 -4.49
N THR A 218 2.81 -6.24 -4.95
CA THR A 218 2.33 -4.87 -5.16
C THR A 218 1.39 -4.77 -6.35
N ASN A 219 1.67 -5.50 -7.43
CA ASN A 219 0.81 -5.54 -8.62
C ASN A 219 -0.60 -6.04 -8.28
N GLU A 220 -0.74 -6.95 -7.32
CA GLU A 220 -2.04 -7.44 -6.84
C GLU A 220 -2.83 -6.37 -6.04
N MET A 221 -2.16 -5.32 -5.55
CA MET A 221 -2.74 -4.26 -4.72
C MET A 221 -3.10 -3.00 -5.52
N GLU A 222 -2.96 -2.99 -6.85
CA GLU A 222 -3.30 -1.82 -7.66
C GLU A 222 -4.77 -1.39 -7.46
N GLY A 223 -4.97 -0.08 -7.34
CA GLY A 223 -6.28 0.51 -7.06
C GLY A 223 -6.74 0.42 -5.61
N ALA A 224 -5.90 -0.07 -4.67
CA ALA A 224 -6.18 0.02 -3.25
C ALA A 224 -6.26 1.49 -2.77
N LEU A 225 -6.71 1.70 -1.53
CA LEU A 225 -6.73 3.04 -0.89
C LEU A 225 -5.63 3.16 0.17
N SER A 226 -5.29 2.04 0.81
CA SER A 226 -4.29 1.97 1.86
C SER A 226 -3.61 0.62 1.80
N THR A 227 -2.27 0.59 1.89
CA THR A 227 -1.50 -0.66 1.71
C THR A 227 -0.27 -0.69 2.62
N ALA A 228 0.00 -1.85 3.22
CA ALA A 228 1.27 -2.19 3.82
C ALA A 228 1.96 -3.27 2.98
N VAL A 229 3.23 -3.05 2.60
CA VAL A 229 4.05 -4.01 1.85
C VAL A 229 5.34 -4.28 2.59
N TYR A 230 5.69 -5.55 2.76
CA TYR A 230 6.86 -6.03 3.46
C TYR A 230 7.70 -6.96 2.59
N ASP A 231 9.02 -6.85 2.70
CA ASP A 231 9.92 -7.88 2.16
C ASP A 231 9.87 -9.16 3.02
N GLY A 232 10.49 -10.23 2.52
CA GLY A 232 10.49 -11.55 3.16
C GLY A 232 11.14 -11.56 4.55
N ASP A 233 12.27 -10.89 4.72
CA ASP A 233 13.01 -10.87 5.98
C ASP A 233 12.23 -10.11 7.07
N TYR A 234 11.62 -8.98 6.69
CA TYR A 234 10.79 -8.19 7.59
C TYR A 234 9.52 -8.93 7.96
N VAL A 235 8.75 -9.46 7.00
CA VAL A 235 7.48 -10.14 7.31
C VAL A 235 7.69 -11.37 8.19
N CYS A 236 8.71 -12.18 7.91
CA CYS A 236 9.05 -13.37 8.70
C CYS A 236 9.60 -13.05 10.09
N THR A 237 9.81 -11.77 10.42
CA THR A 237 10.13 -11.31 11.77
C THR A 237 8.93 -10.62 12.40
N ALA A 238 8.35 -9.64 11.71
CA ALA A 238 7.31 -8.75 12.22
C ALA A 238 5.97 -9.45 12.41
N LEU A 239 5.62 -10.42 11.55
CA LEU A 239 4.34 -11.15 11.60
C LEU A 239 4.48 -12.59 12.13
N ALA A 240 5.68 -12.98 12.57
CA ALA A 240 5.96 -14.33 13.01
C ALA A 240 5.28 -14.67 14.34
N MET A 241 4.90 -15.94 14.48
CA MET A 241 4.34 -16.44 15.74
C MET A 241 5.37 -16.44 16.88
N THR A 242 6.67 -16.25 16.61
CA THR A 242 7.70 -16.11 17.65
C THR A 242 7.43 -14.98 18.62
N GLU A 243 6.76 -13.92 18.15
CA GLU A 243 6.35 -12.76 18.95
C GLU A 243 5.13 -13.04 19.84
N ALA A 244 4.44 -14.16 19.64
CA ALA A 244 3.28 -14.55 20.45
C ALA A 244 3.70 -15.24 21.77
N ALA A 245 2.75 -15.28 22.71
CA ALA A 245 2.93 -16.00 23.97
C ALA A 245 3.13 -17.51 23.76
N ASP A 246 3.82 -18.18 24.69
CA ASP A 246 4.16 -19.60 24.61
C ASP A 246 2.95 -20.51 24.29
N SER A 247 1.80 -20.25 24.91
CA SER A 247 0.56 -21.00 24.66
C SER A 247 0.04 -20.83 23.24
N ASP A 248 0.15 -19.62 22.69
CA ASP A 248 -0.29 -19.30 21.34
C ASP A 248 0.63 -19.93 20.31
N ARG A 249 1.94 -20.00 20.57
CA ARG A 249 2.89 -20.72 19.71
C ARG A 249 2.63 -22.21 19.64
N VAL A 250 2.34 -22.83 20.79
CA VAL A 250 1.95 -24.25 20.83
C VAL A 250 0.67 -24.46 20.02
N ARG A 251 -0.33 -23.58 20.22
CA ARG A 251 -1.59 -23.67 19.50
C ARG A 251 -1.41 -23.46 17.98
N ALA A 252 -0.57 -22.50 17.59
CA ALA A 252 -0.23 -22.25 16.20
C ALA A 252 0.44 -23.46 15.54
N ALA A 253 1.40 -24.10 16.22
CA ALA A 253 2.04 -25.30 15.72
C ALA A 253 1.04 -26.44 15.46
N GLU A 254 0.08 -26.66 16.37
CA GLU A 254 -0.99 -27.64 16.16
C GLU A 254 -1.90 -27.31 14.96
N LEU A 255 -2.20 -26.03 14.77
CA LEU A 255 -3.04 -25.55 13.66
C LEU A 255 -2.30 -25.69 12.32
N ILE A 256 -1.01 -25.36 12.27
CA ILE A 256 -0.16 -25.54 11.10
C ILE A 256 -0.04 -27.03 10.74
N ASP A 257 0.26 -27.90 11.72
CA ASP A 257 0.33 -29.34 11.51
C ASP A 257 -0.99 -29.93 10.96
N ALA A 258 -2.13 -29.37 11.37
CA ALA A 258 -3.44 -29.78 10.89
C ALA A 258 -3.80 -29.23 9.50
N ALA A 259 -3.35 -28.01 9.18
CA ALA A 259 -3.67 -27.33 7.92
C ALA A 259 -2.82 -27.85 6.76
N GLY A 260 -1.52 -28.08 6.98
CA GLY A 260 -0.60 -28.54 5.94
C GLY A 260 0.75 -27.84 5.97
N ALA A 261 1.55 -28.07 4.93
CA ALA A 261 2.85 -27.45 4.82
C ALA A 261 2.73 -25.94 4.57
N ILE A 262 3.53 -25.16 5.32
CA ILE A 262 3.76 -23.73 5.07
C ILE A 262 5.15 -23.51 4.51
N SER A 263 5.34 -22.43 3.76
CA SER A 263 6.65 -22.00 3.25
C SER A 263 6.96 -20.57 3.70
N PRO A 264 8.25 -20.19 3.85
CA PRO A 264 8.64 -18.82 4.12
C PRO A 264 8.11 -17.86 3.05
N LEU A 265 7.77 -16.65 3.47
CA LEU A 265 7.35 -15.58 2.58
C LEU A 265 8.57 -14.85 2.00
N HIS A 266 8.49 -14.48 0.73
CA HIS A 266 9.47 -13.61 0.07
C HIS A 266 9.00 -12.16 -0.01
N ALA A 267 7.69 -11.94 0.07
CA ALA A 267 7.08 -10.64 0.30
C ALA A 267 5.64 -10.84 0.80
N TYR A 268 5.09 -9.80 1.41
CA TYR A 268 3.72 -9.75 1.90
C TYR A 268 3.13 -8.38 1.61
N ALA A 269 1.89 -8.32 1.17
CA ALA A 269 1.12 -7.10 1.11
C ALA A 269 -0.27 -7.31 1.70
N ILE A 270 -0.78 -6.27 2.33
CA ILE A 270 -2.19 -6.17 2.73
C ILE A 270 -2.70 -4.79 2.38
N ALA A 271 -3.91 -4.72 1.85
CA ALA A 271 -4.51 -3.48 1.40
C ALA A 271 -6.01 -3.41 1.67
N THR A 272 -6.50 -2.22 2.00
CA THR A 272 -7.93 -1.89 1.94
C THR A 272 -8.23 -1.36 0.54
N VAL A 273 -9.22 -1.94 -0.14
CA VAL A 273 -9.67 -1.52 -1.48
C VAL A 273 -10.96 -0.68 -1.38
N PRO A 274 -11.36 0.05 -2.45
CA PRO A 274 -12.61 0.80 -2.45
C PRO A 274 -13.81 -0.06 -2.06
N GLY A 275 -14.71 0.48 -1.24
CA GLY A 275 -15.83 -0.27 -0.65
C GLY A 275 -15.51 -1.01 0.66
N GLY A 276 -14.25 -1.04 1.10
CA GLY A 276 -13.84 -1.51 2.43
C GLY A 276 -13.44 -2.98 2.53
N ASP A 277 -13.43 -3.72 1.42
CA ASP A 277 -12.85 -5.07 1.39
C ASP A 277 -11.33 -5.00 1.59
N VAL A 278 -10.73 -6.09 2.06
CA VAL A 278 -9.30 -6.19 2.30
C VAL A 278 -8.70 -7.30 1.44
N ARG A 279 -7.60 -6.98 0.76
CA ARG A 279 -6.83 -7.95 -0.03
C ARG A 279 -5.50 -8.24 0.65
N VAL A 280 -5.09 -9.49 0.67
CA VAL A 280 -3.75 -9.93 1.07
C VAL A 280 -3.05 -10.59 -0.11
N ALA A 281 -1.78 -10.25 -0.35
CA ALA A 281 -0.91 -10.97 -1.27
C ALA A 281 0.35 -11.50 -0.57
N MET A 282 0.77 -12.69 -0.96
CA MET A 282 1.93 -13.39 -0.39
C MET A 282 2.77 -14.00 -1.50
N ALA A 283 4.03 -13.60 -1.60
CA ALA A 283 4.96 -14.16 -2.58
C ALA A 283 5.80 -15.31 -2.00
N PHE A 284 6.04 -16.32 -2.82
CA PHE A 284 6.81 -17.53 -2.50
C PHE A 284 7.93 -17.77 -3.52
N GLU A 285 8.86 -18.68 -3.20
CA GLU A 285 9.98 -19.01 -4.09
C GLU A 285 9.50 -19.59 -5.43
N SER A 286 8.41 -20.37 -5.42
CA SER A 286 7.92 -21.11 -6.58
C SER A 286 6.40 -21.23 -6.63
N GLU A 287 5.89 -21.51 -7.83
CA GLU A 287 4.46 -21.73 -8.07
C GLU A 287 3.89 -22.93 -7.30
N ASP A 288 4.65 -24.01 -7.16
CA ASP A 288 4.21 -25.16 -6.37
C ASP A 288 4.09 -24.82 -4.87
N GLN A 289 4.97 -23.95 -4.35
CA GLN A 289 4.83 -23.43 -2.99
C GLN A 289 3.62 -22.50 -2.88
N ALA A 290 3.39 -21.61 -3.84
CA ALA A 290 2.24 -20.71 -3.85
C ALA A 290 0.92 -21.52 -3.83
N ARG A 291 0.76 -22.51 -4.71
CA ARG A 291 -0.43 -23.39 -4.71
C ARG A 291 -0.64 -24.14 -3.41
N THR A 292 0.43 -24.70 -2.84
CA THR A 292 0.35 -25.40 -1.55
C THR A 292 -0.03 -24.45 -0.43
N ASN A 293 0.55 -23.24 -0.40
CA ASN A 293 0.28 -22.25 0.62
C ASN A 293 -1.10 -21.59 0.46
N ALA A 294 -1.65 -21.49 -0.75
CA ALA A 294 -3.03 -21.07 -0.95
C ALA A 294 -4.00 -21.98 -0.18
N ASP A 295 -3.89 -23.29 -0.36
CA ASP A 295 -4.72 -24.27 0.36
C ASP A 295 -4.48 -24.22 1.89
N THR A 296 -3.21 -24.31 2.31
CA THR A 296 -2.86 -24.34 3.74
C THR A 296 -3.27 -23.04 4.43
N ARG A 297 -2.93 -21.88 3.87
CA ARG A 297 -3.18 -20.58 4.50
C ARG A 297 -4.66 -20.19 4.44
N ALA A 298 -5.43 -20.66 3.46
CA ALA A 298 -6.90 -20.51 3.47
C ALA A 298 -7.54 -21.22 4.69
N VAL A 299 -7.05 -22.42 5.04
CA VAL A 299 -7.51 -23.14 6.25
C VAL A 299 -7.14 -22.36 7.51
N LEU A 300 -5.93 -21.79 7.58
CA LEU A 300 -5.49 -20.99 8.72
C LEU A 300 -6.28 -19.68 8.86
N ALA A 301 -6.52 -18.97 7.75
CA ALA A 301 -7.28 -17.73 7.70
C ALA A 301 -8.78 -17.92 8.00
N SER A 302 -9.30 -19.14 7.86
CA SER A 302 -10.68 -19.49 8.25
C SER A 302 -10.80 -19.98 9.71
N GLY A 303 -9.70 -19.93 10.48
CA GLY A 303 -9.56 -20.61 11.76
C GLY A 303 -9.34 -19.70 12.98
N PRO A 304 -8.94 -20.29 14.11
CA PRO A 304 -8.52 -19.52 15.29
C PRO A 304 -7.33 -18.60 15.00
N ALA A 305 -7.26 -17.46 15.69
CA ALA A 305 -6.22 -16.44 15.52
C ALA A 305 -5.31 -16.34 16.77
N PRO A 306 -4.49 -17.37 17.07
CA PRO A 306 -3.55 -17.31 18.18
C PRO A 306 -2.59 -16.12 18.01
N GLY A 307 -2.23 -15.47 19.11
CA GLY A 307 -1.41 -14.25 19.09
C GLY A 307 -2.22 -12.95 18.91
N GLN A 308 -3.46 -13.03 18.40
CA GLN A 308 -4.34 -11.88 18.26
C GLN A 308 -5.62 -11.98 19.09
N GLY A 309 -5.89 -13.15 19.65
CA GLY A 309 -7.12 -13.43 20.39
C GLY A 309 -8.32 -13.68 19.46
N GLY A 310 -9.26 -14.52 19.91
CA GLY A 310 -10.44 -14.88 19.12
C GLY A 310 -10.14 -15.76 17.90
N SER A 311 -10.92 -15.59 16.85
CA SER A 311 -10.77 -16.27 15.57
C SER A 311 -10.86 -15.29 14.40
N PHE A 312 -10.26 -15.63 13.27
CA PHE A 312 -10.34 -14.80 12.06
C PHE A 312 -11.78 -14.63 11.55
N PRO A 313 -12.67 -15.65 11.60
CA PRO A 313 -14.09 -15.48 11.26
C PRO A 313 -14.87 -14.50 12.15
N ASP A 314 -14.33 -14.09 13.32
CA ASP A 314 -14.93 -13.02 14.12
C ASP A 314 -14.61 -11.62 13.54
N ARG A 315 -13.61 -11.54 12.65
CA ARG A 315 -13.07 -10.29 12.07
C ARG A 315 -13.38 -10.12 10.60
N PHE A 316 -13.37 -11.19 9.82
CA PHE A 316 -13.65 -11.17 8.38
C PHE A 316 -14.23 -12.49 7.90
N ASP A 317 -15.00 -12.43 6.82
CA ASP A 317 -15.33 -13.60 6.02
C ASP A 317 -14.24 -13.81 4.96
N LEU A 318 -13.69 -15.02 4.86
CA LEU A 318 -12.68 -15.36 3.85
C LEU A 318 -13.38 -15.61 2.50
N GLY A 319 -13.03 -14.79 1.51
CA GLY A 319 -13.48 -14.89 0.13
C GLY A 319 -12.61 -15.83 -0.70
N GLU A 320 -12.33 -15.41 -1.94
CA GLU A 320 -11.52 -16.19 -2.87
C GLU A 320 -10.06 -16.22 -2.43
N VAL A 321 -9.43 -17.39 -2.57
CA VAL A 321 -7.99 -17.57 -2.39
C VAL A 321 -7.42 -18.18 -3.67
N THR A 322 -6.56 -17.44 -4.35
CA THR A 322 -5.97 -17.84 -5.63
C THR A 322 -4.45 -17.91 -5.53
N ALA A 323 -3.84 -18.73 -6.38
CA ALA A 323 -2.40 -18.76 -6.58
C ALA A 323 -2.10 -18.52 -8.06
N GLU A 324 -1.47 -17.38 -8.38
CA GLU A 324 -1.07 -16.99 -9.72
C GLU A 324 0.45 -16.83 -9.77
N GLY A 325 1.11 -17.64 -10.60
CA GLY A 325 2.57 -17.70 -10.61
C GLY A 325 3.13 -18.00 -9.22
N LYS A 326 3.90 -17.06 -8.66
CA LYS A 326 4.52 -17.19 -7.33
C LYS A 326 3.74 -16.49 -6.21
N VAL A 327 2.61 -15.87 -6.52
CA VAL A 327 1.85 -15.04 -5.59
C VAL A 327 0.54 -15.73 -5.23
N VAL A 328 0.19 -15.69 -3.95
CA VAL A 328 -1.12 -16.06 -3.42
C VAL A 328 -1.88 -14.80 -3.07
N THR A 329 -3.11 -14.67 -3.55
CA THR A 329 -4.02 -13.56 -3.22
C THR A 329 -5.20 -14.09 -2.41
N MET A 330 -5.61 -13.35 -1.38
CA MET A 330 -6.78 -13.63 -0.54
C MET A 330 -7.67 -12.39 -0.46
N GLU A 331 -8.95 -12.55 -0.80
CA GLU A 331 -9.96 -11.53 -0.55
C GLU A 331 -10.59 -11.76 0.83
N LEU A 332 -10.64 -10.73 1.65
CA LEU A 332 -11.21 -10.73 2.99
C LEU A 332 -12.33 -9.69 3.02
N GLU A 333 -13.51 -10.08 3.49
CA GLU A 333 -14.64 -9.17 3.71
C GLU A 333 -14.72 -8.83 5.21
N PRO A 334 -14.29 -7.63 5.66
CA PRO A 334 -14.30 -7.30 7.08
C PRO A 334 -15.69 -7.32 7.69
N VAL A 335 -15.80 -7.92 8.88
CA VAL A 335 -17.00 -7.82 9.72
C VAL A 335 -17.04 -6.39 10.29
N PRO A 336 -18.19 -5.67 10.21
CA PRO A 336 -18.28 -4.28 10.63
C PRO A 336 -17.72 -4.00 12.03
N GLY A 337 -16.86 -2.98 12.12
CA GLY A 337 -16.21 -2.56 13.37
C GLY A 337 -14.90 -3.28 13.69
N ASN A 338 -14.40 -4.14 12.79
CA ASN A 338 -13.05 -4.69 12.85
C ASN A 338 -12.11 -3.93 11.91
N TYR A 339 -10.85 -3.77 12.31
CA TYR A 339 -9.81 -3.05 11.57
C TYR A 339 -8.85 -4.08 10.97
N VAL A 340 -9.33 -4.85 9.99
CA VAL A 340 -8.62 -6.03 9.46
C VAL A 340 -7.28 -5.65 8.83
N MET A 341 -7.20 -4.52 8.12
CA MET A 341 -5.94 -4.06 7.54
C MET A 341 -4.95 -3.72 8.65
N SER A 342 -5.35 -2.90 9.62
CA SER A 342 -4.51 -2.54 10.77
C SER A 342 -4.05 -3.76 11.57
N ASP A 343 -4.97 -4.67 11.89
CA ASP A 343 -4.72 -5.84 12.73
C ASP A 343 -3.80 -6.87 12.05
N MET A 344 -3.86 -7.00 10.72
CA MET A 344 -3.04 -7.96 9.97
C MET A 344 -1.76 -7.34 9.38
N ALA A 345 -1.59 -6.02 9.49
CA ALA A 345 -0.35 -5.36 9.11
C ALA A 345 0.72 -5.41 10.23
N THR A 346 0.37 -5.74 11.48
CA THR A 346 1.29 -5.72 12.62
C THR A 346 1.05 -6.88 13.59
N GLY A 347 2.14 -7.44 14.14
CA GLY A 347 2.08 -8.47 15.17
C GLY A 347 1.88 -9.87 14.61
N PRO A 348 1.79 -10.91 15.46
CA PRO A 348 1.74 -12.29 15.01
C PRO A 348 0.46 -12.56 14.21
N VAL A 349 0.60 -12.96 12.95
CA VAL A 349 -0.51 -13.30 12.04
C VAL A 349 -0.31 -14.74 11.57
N LEU A 350 -1.15 -15.66 12.06
CA LEU A 350 -0.95 -17.10 11.84
C LEU A 350 -0.88 -17.49 10.36
N PHE A 351 -1.78 -16.96 9.52
CA PHE A 351 -1.77 -17.28 8.09
C PHE A 351 -0.67 -16.55 7.31
N ALA A 352 -0.02 -15.55 7.90
CA ALA A 352 1.12 -14.82 7.32
C ALA A 352 2.48 -15.30 7.87
N THR A 353 2.49 -16.35 8.70
CA THR A 353 3.69 -16.75 9.44
C THR A 353 4.77 -17.44 8.57
N CYS A 354 5.96 -17.52 9.15
CA CYS A 354 7.15 -18.26 8.72
C CYS A 354 7.66 -19.06 9.94
#